data_AF-A0A9D6N161-F1
#
_entry.id   AF-A0A9D6N161-F1
#
_cell.length_a   1.000
_cell.length_b   1.000
_cell.length_c   1.000
_cell.angle_alpha   90.00
_cell.angle_beta   90.00
_cell.angle_gamma   90.00
#
_symmetry.space_group_name_H-M   'P 1'
#
loop_
_entity.id
_entity.type
_entity.pdbx_description
1 polymer ?
#
loop_
_entity_poly.entity_id
_entity_poly.type
_entity_poly.pdbx_seq_one_letter_code
_entity_poly.pdbx_strand_id
1 'polypeptide(L)'
;MSLLDALLLDPSAFHVWVANRTDMQRGSGTITDPFHGGLNAQGVSQFDVIMNLPQVSQPYAVIHLGPGNYVTNGYADGVTGGWQIKLGMKLLGSGIDLTKLILANVSPGSPTQFYAIGHPLPTAASGMVDGVEIQDLTIDGNLAGANSNAACGAVRVMGNYARVRRVKVISWGTKNAGLTCYVISVVTSVSSGGGLEAINSGIEDCYAVSPGTTVSSGRVTILNVGGPDDVTPATIEIHAKAPFIRNCYVDCGVTNPSFSNPMYSALSMSLCRGGVVEGNQVYNTDIGGPFQAFRSIRDLCARRRESGGKVAV
;
A
#
# COMPACT_ATOMS: atom_id res chain seq x y z
N MET A 1 5.38 -28.06 19.52
CA MET A 1 3.99 -27.56 19.58
C MET A 1 3.08 -28.66 19.08
N SER A 2 2.01 -28.97 19.82
CA SER A 2 1.03 -29.94 19.36
C SER A 2 0.12 -29.32 18.30
N LEU A 3 -0.54 -30.15 17.48
CA LEU A 3 -1.48 -29.69 16.45
C LEU A 3 -2.72 -29.02 17.06
N LEU A 4 -3.07 -29.39 18.30
CA LEU A 4 -4.11 -28.73 19.09
C LEU A 4 -3.68 -27.33 19.55
N ASP A 5 -2.41 -27.14 19.92
CA ASP A 5 -1.89 -25.80 20.22
C ASP A 5 -1.95 -24.92 18.97
N ALA A 6 -1.59 -25.45 17.80
CA ALA A 6 -1.67 -24.70 16.55
C ALA A 6 -3.10 -24.29 16.18
N LEU A 7 -4.11 -25.14 16.44
CA LEU A 7 -5.52 -24.84 16.18
C LEU A 7 -6.16 -23.91 17.23
N LEU A 8 -5.63 -23.88 18.45
CA LEU A 8 -6.12 -23.00 19.53
C LEU A 8 -5.39 -21.64 19.56
N LEU A 9 -4.21 -21.54 18.93
CA LEU A 9 -3.41 -20.32 18.89
C LEU A 9 -3.83 -19.33 17.80
N ASP A 10 -4.57 -19.79 16.77
CA ASP A 10 -5.10 -18.89 15.75
C ASP A 10 -6.46 -18.33 16.24
N PRO A 11 -6.52 -17.05 16.68
CA PRO A 11 -7.79 -16.46 17.07
C PRO A 11 -8.75 -16.52 15.89
N SER A 12 -10.01 -16.91 16.15
CA SER A 12 -11.04 -16.93 15.11
C SER A 12 -11.11 -15.57 14.43
N ALA A 13 -10.95 -15.55 13.11
CA ALA A 13 -11.00 -14.32 12.33
C ALA A 13 -12.30 -13.56 12.64
N PHE A 14 -12.18 -12.34 13.16
CA PHE A 14 -13.33 -11.49 13.44
C PHE A 14 -13.71 -10.75 12.16
N HIS A 15 -14.85 -11.10 11.59
CA HIS A 15 -15.31 -10.50 10.35
C HIS A 15 -16.17 -9.26 10.61
N VAL A 16 -15.89 -8.20 9.86
CA VAL A 16 -16.61 -6.93 9.90
C VAL A 16 -17.04 -6.57 8.50
N TRP A 17 -18.29 -6.18 8.32
CA TRP A 17 -18.83 -5.72 7.04
C TRP A 17 -19.08 -4.22 7.10
N VAL A 18 -18.59 -3.52 6.08
CA VAL A 18 -18.76 -2.07 5.92
C VAL A 18 -19.37 -1.83 4.54
N ALA A 19 -20.42 -1.02 4.47
CA ALA A 19 -21.13 -0.69 3.24
C ALA A 19 -21.40 0.81 3.16
N ASN A 20 -21.57 1.35 1.96
CA ASN A 20 -22.11 2.70 1.78
C ASN A 20 -23.65 2.66 1.84
N ARG A 21 -24.21 2.80 3.05
CA ARG A 21 -25.66 2.69 3.29
C ARG A 21 -26.41 3.97 2.97
N THR A 22 -27.58 3.86 2.36
CA THR A 22 -28.44 5.01 2.00
C THR A 22 -29.29 5.54 3.15
N ASP A 23 -29.51 4.73 4.19
CA ASP A 23 -30.30 5.10 5.38
C ASP A 23 -29.50 5.94 6.40
N MET A 24 -28.20 6.14 6.15
CA MET A 24 -27.24 6.83 7.03
C MET A 24 -27.21 6.26 8.47
N GLN A 25 -27.71 5.04 8.68
CA GLN A 25 -27.66 4.38 9.97
C GLN A 25 -26.30 3.72 10.15
N ARG A 26 -25.75 3.81 11.36
CA ARG A 26 -24.40 3.31 11.65
C ARG A 26 -24.25 1.82 11.35
N GLY A 27 -25.25 0.99 11.64
CA GLY A 27 -25.17 -0.48 11.60
C GLY A 27 -24.32 -1.10 12.72
N SER A 28 -24.29 -2.42 12.77
CA SER A 28 -23.58 -3.24 13.77
C SER A 28 -22.31 -3.91 13.26
N GLY A 29 -22.05 -3.85 11.94
CA GLY A 29 -20.87 -4.43 11.32
C GLY A 29 -21.03 -5.91 10.97
N THR A 30 -22.25 -6.45 11.04
CA THR A 30 -22.58 -7.82 10.62
C THR A 30 -22.91 -7.88 9.13
N ILE A 31 -22.94 -9.07 8.54
CA ILE A 31 -23.30 -9.22 7.12
C ILE A 31 -24.72 -8.72 6.79
N THR A 32 -25.68 -8.88 7.70
CA THR A 32 -27.08 -8.42 7.50
C THR A 32 -27.29 -6.97 7.94
N ASP A 33 -26.36 -6.41 8.71
CA ASP A 33 -26.41 -5.03 9.19
C ASP A 33 -25.00 -4.42 9.19
N PRO A 34 -24.42 -4.16 8.00
CA PRO A 34 -23.05 -3.68 7.86
C PRO A 34 -22.91 -2.27 8.44
N PHE A 35 -21.69 -1.90 8.83
CA PHE A 35 -21.41 -0.53 9.23
C PHE A 35 -21.56 0.44 8.05
N HIS A 36 -22.08 1.65 8.27
CA HIS A 36 -22.09 2.71 7.26
C HIS A 36 -20.70 3.36 7.14
N GLY A 37 -19.94 3.02 6.11
CA GLY A 37 -18.59 3.58 5.85
C GLY A 37 -18.57 4.85 4.99
N GLY A 38 -19.73 5.36 4.59
CA GLY A 38 -19.85 6.55 3.75
C GLY A 38 -19.59 7.86 4.49
N LEU A 39 -20.07 8.95 3.91
CA LEU A 39 -20.12 10.26 4.58
C LEU A 39 -21.42 10.36 5.38
N ASN A 40 -21.35 10.88 6.61
CA ASN A 40 -22.55 11.23 7.35
C ASN A 40 -23.21 12.51 6.78
N ALA A 41 -24.33 12.93 7.37
CA ALA A 41 -25.06 14.14 6.96
C ALA A 41 -24.24 15.44 7.02
N GLN A 42 -23.13 15.45 7.77
CA GLN A 42 -22.20 16.57 7.92
C GLN A 42 -20.99 16.46 6.97
N GLY A 43 -20.96 15.47 6.07
CA GLY A 43 -19.83 15.26 5.15
C GLY A 43 -18.58 14.67 5.83
N VAL A 44 -18.70 14.14 7.05
CA VAL A 44 -17.58 13.52 7.78
C VAL A 44 -17.50 12.05 7.41
N SER A 45 -16.29 11.61 7.04
CA SER A 45 -16.01 10.19 6.79
C SER A 45 -16.33 9.35 8.03
N GLN A 46 -17.18 8.35 7.85
CA GLN A 46 -17.44 7.33 8.87
C GLN A 46 -16.46 6.16 8.79
N PHE A 47 -15.73 6.01 7.67
CA PHE A 47 -14.75 4.95 7.50
C PHE A 47 -13.69 4.97 8.60
N ASP A 48 -13.03 6.12 8.81
CA ASP A 48 -11.98 6.23 9.84
C ASP A 48 -12.53 6.02 11.25
N VAL A 49 -13.77 6.45 11.51
CA VAL A 49 -14.46 6.21 12.79
C VAL A 49 -14.62 4.71 13.02
N ILE A 50 -15.05 3.97 11.99
CA ILE A 50 -15.24 2.51 12.05
C ILE A 50 -13.91 1.80 12.25
N MET A 51 -12.87 2.18 11.49
CA MET A 51 -11.54 1.56 11.57
C MET A 51 -10.87 1.73 12.94
N ASN A 52 -11.29 2.74 13.72
CA ASN A 52 -10.83 3.00 15.07
C ASN A 52 -11.75 2.44 16.17
N LEU A 53 -12.83 1.72 15.83
CA LEU A 53 -13.67 1.08 16.83
C LEU A 53 -12.93 -0.06 17.52
N PRO A 54 -13.11 -0.27 18.84
CA PRO A 54 -12.40 -1.30 19.58
C PRO A 54 -12.53 -2.69 18.97
N GLN A 55 -13.68 -3.06 18.40
CA GLN A 55 -13.87 -4.36 17.76
C GLN A 55 -13.22 -4.49 16.37
N VAL A 56 -12.98 -3.36 15.67
CA VAL A 56 -12.38 -3.35 14.33
C VAL A 56 -10.87 -3.20 14.42
N SER A 57 -10.38 -2.42 15.38
CA SER A 57 -8.95 -2.16 15.59
C SER A 57 -8.19 -3.30 16.27
N GLN A 58 -8.78 -4.50 16.36
CA GLN A 58 -8.13 -5.70 16.88
C GLN A 58 -7.21 -6.32 15.82
N PRO A 59 -6.13 -7.01 16.24
CA PRO A 59 -5.39 -7.90 15.35
C PRO A 59 -6.31 -8.94 14.69
N TYR A 60 -5.94 -9.38 13.48
CA TYR A 60 -6.61 -10.44 12.71
C TYR A 60 -8.07 -10.15 12.31
N ALA A 61 -8.51 -8.89 12.37
CA ALA A 61 -9.82 -8.49 11.85
C ALA A 61 -9.86 -8.65 10.31
N VAL A 62 -10.97 -9.20 9.79
CA VAL A 62 -11.23 -9.33 8.35
C VAL A 62 -12.36 -8.37 7.99
N ILE A 63 -12.01 -7.34 7.25
CA ILE A 63 -12.90 -6.23 6.93
C ILE A 63 -13.33 -6.37 5.47
N HIS A 64 -14.63 -6.58 5.27
CA HIS A 64 -15.27 -6.65 3.97
C HIS A 64 -15.87 -5.30 3.62
N LEU A 65 -15.42 -4.69 2.53
CA LEU A 65 -15.96 -3.45 2.00
C LEU A 65 -16.92 -3.77 0.86
N GLY A 66 -18.19 -3.40 1.03
CA GLY A 66 -19.20 -3.43 -0.02
C GLY A 66 -18.86 -2.47 -1.17
N PRO A 67 -19.54 -2.57 -2.33
CA PRO A 67 -19.37 -1.60 -3.40
C PRO A 67 -19.65 -0.16 -2.94
N GLY A 68 -18.89 0.80 -3.47
CA GLY A 68 -19.06 2.21 -3.16
C GLY A 68 -17.74 2.97 -2.96
N ASN A 69 -17.89 4.26 -2.66
CA ASN A 69 -16.79 5.16 -2.36
C ASN A 69 -16.69 5.38 -0.85
N TYR A 70 -15.51 5.12 -0.29
CA TYR A 70 -15.17 5.32 1.11
C TYR A 70 -14.10 6.40 1.17
N VAL A 71 -14.32 7.43 1.98
CA VAL A 71 -13.35 8.51 2.17
C VAL A 71 -12.51 8.21 3.39
N THR A 72 -11.21 8.47 3.39
CA THR A 72 -10.33 8.26 4.55
C THR A 72 -9.32 9.39 4.67
N ASN A 73 -9.00 9.80 5.89
CA ASN A 73 -7.83 10.63 6.17
C ASN A 73 -6.52 9.83 6.05
N GLY A 74 -6.63 8.51 5.89
CA GLY A 74 -5.52 7.60 5.69
C GLY A 74 -4.57 7.57 6.87
N TYR A 75 -3.29 7.59 6.57
CA TYR A 75 -2.20 7.47 7.53
C TYR A 75 -0.97 8.25 7.05
N ALA A 76 -0.33 8.97 7.97
CA ALA A 76 0.97 9.60 7.80
C ALA A 76 1.70 9.64 9.16
N ASP A 77 3.03 9.62 9.13
CA ASP A 77 3.84 9.72 10.35
C ASP A 77 3.60 11.06 11.05
N GLY A 78 3.33 11.03 12.36
CA GLY A 78 3.11 12.23 13.17
C GLY A 78 1.78 12.96 12.93
N VAL A 79 0.91 12.45 12.05
CA VAL A 79 -0.42 13.03 11.78
C VAL A 79 -1.51 12.27 12.53
N THR A 80 -2.42 12.99 13.17
CA THR A 80 -3.58 12.43 13.89
C THR A 80 -4.85 12.51 13.03
N GLY A 81 -5.89 11.75 13.42
CA GLY A 81 -7.20 11.80 12.77
C GLY A 81 -7.43 10.77 11.64
N GLY A 82 -6.44 9.95 11.35
CA GLY A 82 -6.53 8.80 10.44
C GLY A 82 -6.80 7.47 11.15
N TRP A 83 -6.42 6.38 10.49
CA TRP A 83 -6.43 5.03 11.06
C TRP A 83 -5.14 4.29 10.67
N GLN A 84 -4.92 3.11 11.24
CA GLN A 84 -3.74 2.29 10.93
C GLN A 84 -4.14 0.84 10.77
N ILE A 85 -3.58 0.18 9.77
CA ILE A 85 -3.75 -1.27 9.62
C ILE A 85 -3.05 -1.99 10.77
N LYS A 86 -3.63 -3.12 11.20
CA LYS A 86 -3.18 -3.90 12.36
C LYS A 86 -2.61 -5.24 11.93
N LEU A 87 -1.86 -5.87 12.84
CA LEU A 87 -1.34 -7.23 12.71
C LEU A 87 -2.44 -8.17 12.20
N GLY A 88 -2.15 -8.94 11.14
CA GLY A 88 -3.05 -9.94 10.56
C GLY A 88 -4.32 -9.42 9.91
N MET A 89 -4.53 -8.10 9.87
CA MET A 89 -5.76 -7.52 9.36
C MET A 89 -5.88 -7.72 7.85
N LYS A 90 -7.08 -8.10 7.39
CA LYS A 90 -7.39 -8.23 5.98
C LYS A 90 -8.41 -7.19 5.56
N LEU A 91 -8.14 -6.44 4.51
CA LEU A 91 -9.07 -5.49 3.91
C LEU A 91 -9.45 -5.97 2.51
N LEU A 92 -10.70 -6.41 2.38
CA LEU A 92 -11.23 -7.07 1.20
C LEU A 92 -12.33 -6.20 0.59
N GLY A 93 -12.08 -5.61 -0.58
CA GLY A 93 -13.11 -4.95 -1.35
C GLY A 93 -14.00 -5.93 -2.11
N SER A 94 -15.15 -5.45 -2.57
CA SER A 94 -16.09 -6.24 -3.38
C SER A 94 -15.65 -6.39 -4.85
N GLY A 95 -14.56 -5.75 -5.26
CA GLY A 95 -14.06 -5.77 -6.63
C GLY A 95 -13.26 -4.51 -6.95
N ILE A 96 -12.22 -4.66 -7.78
CA ILE A 96 -11.23 -3.63 -8.06
C ILE A 96 -11.84 -2.32 -8.58
N ASP A 97 -12.89 -2.37 -9.40
CA ASP A 97 -13.60 -1.18 -9.91
C ASP A 97 -14.96 -0.94 -9.20
N LEU A 98 -15.32 -1.76 -8.20
CA LEU A 98 -16.58 -1.64 -7.46
C LEU A 98 -16.40 -0.94 -6.11
N THR A 99 -15.24 -1.12 -5.48
CA THR A 99 -14.90 -0.56 -4.18
C THR A 99 -13.79 0.46 -4.36
N LYS A 100 -14.00 1.70 -3.91
CA LYS A 100 -13.00 2.77 -3.97
C LYS A 100 -12.73 3.34 -2.59
N LEU A 101 -11.47 3.33 -2.15
CA LEU A 101 -11.00 4.05 -0.96
C LEU A 101 -10.27 5.33 -1.41
N ILE A 102 -10.74 6.49 -0.96
CA ILE A 102 -10.31 7.81 -1.43
C ILE A 102 -9.64 8.56 -0.29
N LEU A 103 -8.38 8.94 -0.48
CA LEU A 103 -7.66 9.77 0.48
C LEU A 103 -8.25 11.19 0.49
N ALA A 104 -8.47 11.78 1.67
CA ALA A 104 -9.00 13.12 1.84
C ALA A 104 -8.20 13.92 2.88
N ASN A 105 -8.44 15.24 2.90
CA ASN A 105 -7.88 16.17 3.88
C ASN A 105 -6.33 16.17 3.94
N VAL A 106 -5.68 15.95 2.80
CA VAL A 106 -4.22 15.91 2.69
C VAL A 106 -3.63 17.33 2.63
N SER A 107 -3.64 18.02 3.76
CA SER A 107 -3.14 19.39 3.88
C SER A 107 -2.14 19.56 5.03
N PRO A 108 -0.96 18.92 4.97
CA PRO A 108 0.05 19.06 6.01
C PRO A 108 0.72 20.45 6.01
N GLY A 109 1.13 20.91 7.20
CA GLY A 109 1.90 22.15 7.36
C GLY A 109 3.37 22.04 6.93
N SER A 110 3.89 20.81 6.78
CA SER A 110 5.26 20.48 6.35
C SER A 110 5.26 19.33 5.35
N PRO A 111 6.34 19.13 4.57
CA PRO A 111 6.43 18.01 3.61
C PRO A 111 6.10 16.68 4.27
N THR A 112 5.02 16.01 3.83
CA THR A 112 4.51 14.79 4.47
C THR A 112 3.94 13.81 3.43
N GLN A 113 4.34 12.54 3.55
CA GLN A 113 3.82 11.43 2.76
C GLN A 113 2.60 10.81 3.45
N PHE A 114 1.49 10.75 2.73
CA PHE A 114 0.27 10.08 3.17
C PHE A 114 0.03 8.79 2.40
N TYR A 115 -0.62 7.84 3.06
CA TYR A 115 -1.10 6.59 2.49
C TYR A 115 -2.56 6.39 2.87
N ALA A 116 -3.40 5.93 1.93
CA ALA A 116 -4.78 5.56 2.28
C ALA A 116 -4.83 4.40 3.28
N ILE A 117 -3.86 3.48 3.21
CA ILE A 117 -3.69 2.36 4.12
C ILE A 117 -2.24 2.34 4.57
N GLY A 118 -1.98 2.42 5.86
CA GLY A 118 -0.61 2.22 6.34
C GLY A 118 -0.49 2.01 7.83
N HIS A 119 0.76 1.86 8.25
CA HIS A 119 1.15 1.77 9.65
C HIS A 119 2.53 2.41 9.88
N PRO A 120 2.85 2.75 11.14
CA PRO A 120 4.19 3.18 11.53
C PRO A 120 5.22 2.12 11.19
N LEU A 121 6.32 2.51 10.54
CA LEU A 121 7.40 1.58 10.34
C LEU A 121 7.88 1.04 11.70
N PRO A 122 8.18 -0.26 11.79
CA PRO A 122 8.53 -0.86 13.05
C PRO A 122 9.84 -0.26 13.58
N THR A 123 9.81 0.06 14.86
CA THR A 123 10.94 0.47 15.69
C THR A 123 11.08 -0.57 16.80
N ALA A 124 12.03 -0.40 17.73
CA ALA A 124 12.03 -1.23 18.93
C ALA A 124 10.69 -1.18 19.72
N ALA A 125 9.86 -0.16 19.50
CA ALA A 125 8.57 0.04 20.17
C ALA A 125 7.33 -0.25 19.30
N SER A 126 7.47 -0.41 17.98
CA SER A 126 6.35 -0.73 17.06
C SER A 126 6.60 -2.06 16.36
N GLY A 127 5.63 -2.97 16.46
CA GLY A 127 5.70 -4.29 15.83
C GLY A 127 5.45 -4.25 14.32
N MET A 128 5.86 -5.32 13.64
CA MET A 128 5.44 -5.59 12.26
C MET A 128 3.94 -5.91 12.18
N VAL A 129 3.35 -5.68 11.02
CA VAL A 129 1.96 -6.07 10.71
C VAL A 129 1.93 -7.35 9.87
N ASP A 130 2.44 -8.44 10.46
CA ASP A 130 2.51 -9.75 9.82
C ASP A 130 1.13 -10.25 9.37
N GLY A 131 1.05 -10.90 8.22
CA GLY A 131 -0.17 -11.50 7.69
C GLY A 131 -1.21 -10.53 7.16
N VAL A 132 -0.88 -9.23 7.03
CA VAL A 132 -1.79 -8.24 6.42
C VAL A 132 -2.07 -8.56 4.96
N GLU A 133 -3.32 -8.44 4.54
CA GLU A 133 -3.77 -8.62 3.17
C GLU A 133 -4.68 -7.47 2.72
N ILE A 134 -4.39 -6.86 1.58
CA ILE A 134 -5.21 -5.78 0.99
C ILE A 134 -5.57 -6.17 -0.43
N GLN A 135 -6.86 -6.15 -0.78
CA GLN A 135 -7.32 -6.74 -2.03
C GLN A 135 -8.67 -6.27 -2.55
N ASP A 136 -8.83 -6.36 -3.88
CA ASP A 136 -10.09 -6.16 -4.61
C ASP A 136 -10.72 -4.78 -4.42
N LEU A 137 -9.89 -3.74 -4.44
CA LEU A 137 -10.35 -2.35 -4.41
C LEU A 137 -9.48 -1.42 -5.28
N THR A 138 -10.06 -0.29 -5.65
CA THR A 138 -9.33 0.89 -6.12
C THR A 138 -8.97 1.76 -4.92
N ILE A 139 -7.74 2.26 -4.89
CA ILE A 139 -7.27 3.29 -3.98
C ILE A 139 -7.00 4.56 -4.78
N ASP A 140 -7.68 5.64 -4.43
CA ASP A 140 -7.55 6.94 -5.05
C ASP A 140 -6.73 7.85 -4.12
N GLY A 141 -5.51 8.17 -4.54
CA GLY A 141 -4.60 9.03 -3.78
C GLY A 141 -5.10 10.48 -3.69
N ASN A 142 -6.05 10.88 -4.55
CA ASN A 142 -6.64 12.22 -4.58
C ASN A 142 -5.62 13.37 -4.50
N LEU A 143 -4.47 13.23 -5.19
CA LEU A 143 -3.40 14.22 -5.16
C LEU A 143 -3.89 15.62 -5.56
N ALA A 144 -4.87 15.70 -6.46
CA ALA A 144 -5.48 16.97 -6.89
C ALA A 144 -6.03 17.78 -5.70
N GLY A 145 -6.67 17.12 -4.72
CA GLY A 145 -7.20 17.73 -3.50
C GLY A 145 -6.16 18.02 -2.41
N ALA A 146 -4.90 17.61 -2.60
CA ALA A 146 -3.83 17.83 -1.63
C ALA A 146 -3.13 19.20 -1.80
N ASN A 147 -2.45 19.69 -0.78
CA ASN A 147 -1.65 20.93 -0.86
C ASN A 147 -0.22 20.68 -1.42
N SER A 148 0.60 21.73 -1.55
CA SER A 148 1.97 21.64 -2.11
C SER A 148 2.99 20.90 -1.24
N ASN A 149 2.64 20.56 0.00
CA ASN A 149 3.50 19.82 0.93
C ASN A 149 3.17 18.32 0.96
N ALA A 150 2.18 17.89 0.20
CA ALA A 150 1.69 16.54 0.25
C ALA A 150 2.31 15.65 -0.83
N ALA A 151 2.56 14.41 -0.44
CA ALA A 151 2.67 13.29 -1.35
C ALA A 151 1.64 12.22 -0.97
N CYS A 152 1.02 11.61 -1.98
CA CYS A 152 -0.14 10.74 -1.83
C CYS A 152 0.16 9.37 -2.44
N GLY A 153 0.41 8.40 -1.56
CA GLY A 153 0.48 6.98 -1.88
C GLY A 153 -0.79 6.24 -1.48
N ALA A 154 -0.84 4.96 -1.83
CA ALA A 154 -1.94 4.06 -1.49
C ALA A 154 -1.64 3.21 -0.26
N VAL A 155 -0.51 2.49 -0.27
CA VAL A 155 -0.21 1.49 0.75
C VAL A 155 1.20 1.64 1.29
N ARG A 156 1.35 1.63 2.63
CA ARG A 156 2.62 1.39 3.32
C ARG A 156 2.48 0.32 4.38
N VAL A 157 3.04 -0.86 4.17
CA VAL A 157 3.00 -1.97 5.14
C VAL A 157 4.36 -2.62 5.30
N MET A 158 4.60 -3.20 6.48
CA MET A 158 5.80 -3.98 6.79
C MET A 158 5.44 -5.11 7.73
N GLY A 159 5.69 -6.34 7.28
CA GLY A 159 5.54 -7.54 8.08
C GLY A 159 5.71 -8.79 7.23
N ASN A 160 5.87 -9.93 7.88
CA ASN A 160 5.95 -11.24 7.26
C ASN A 160 4.65 -11.57 6.53
N TYR A 161 4.74 -12.15 5.34
CA TYR A 161 3.57 -12.55 4.54
C TYR A 161 2.59 -11.42 4.23
N ALA A 162 3.04 -10.15 4.27
CA ALA A 162 2.23 -9.01 3.87
C ALA A 162 1.94 -9.08 2.37
N ARG A 163 0.68 -8.87 1.99
CA ARG A 163 0.18 -9.02 0.61
C ARG A 163 -0.63 -7.80 0.20
N VAL A 164 -0.26 -7.21 -0.93
CA VAL A 164 -1.12 -6.28 -1.67
C VAL A 164 -1.43 -6.93 -3.00
N ARG A 165 -2.71 -7.28 -3.23
CA ARG A 165 -3.08 -8.05 -4.42
C ARG A 165 -4.37 -7.61 -5.08
N ARG A 166 -4.42 -7.54 -6.41
CA ARG A 166 -5.60 -7.07 -7.16
C ARG A 166 -6.09 -5.71 -6.69
N VAL A 167 -5.15 -4.80 -6.46
CA VAL A 167 -5.42 -3.40 -6.09
C VAL A 167 -5.13 -2.51 -7.28
N LYS A 168 -6.03 -1.57 -7.55
CA LYS A 168 -5.81 -0.51 -8.53
C LYS A 168 -5.52 0.80 -7.79
N VAL A 169 -4.54 1.56 -8.26
CA VAL A 169 -4.19 2.86 -7.66
C VAL A 169 -4.23 3.94 -8.72
N ILE A 170 -4.88 5.06 -8.39
CA ILE A 170 -5.04 6.24 -9.25
C ILE A 170 -4.77 7.53 -8.47
N SER A 171 -4.58 8.64 -9.19
CA SER A 171 -4.42 9.99 -8.64
C SER A 171 -3.30 10.12 -7.59
N TRP A 172 -2.22 9.36 -7.76
CA TRP A 172 -1.07 9.29 -6.87
C TRP A 172 0.06 10.24 -7.31
N GLY A 173 1.03 10.51 -6.44
CA GLY A 173 2.23 11.32 -6.74
C GLY A 173 2.58 12.31 -5.64
N THR A 174 3.42 13.30 -5.94
CA THR A 174 3.85 14.34 -4.98
C THR A 174 3.75 15.75 -5.57
N LYS A 175 3.27 16.70 -4.77
CA LYS A 175 3.31 18.14 -5.09
C LYS A 175 4.50 18.86 -4.45
N ASN A 176 5.37 18.12 -3.75
CA ASN A 176 6.59 18.64 -3.15
C ASN A 176 7.85 18.07 -3.83
N ALA A 177 8.77 18.94 -4.25
CA ALA A 177 9.98 18.52 -4.97
C ALA A 177 11.03 17.82 -4.11
N GLY A 178 11.04 18.10 -2.80
CA GLY A 178 11.94 17.47 -1.84
C GLY A 178 11.40 16.19 -1.23
N LEU A 179 10.19 15.78 -1.57
CA LEU A 179 9.51 14.62 -0.97
C LEU A 179 9.40 13.48 -1.99
N THR A 180 9.93 12.31 -1.63
CA THR A 180 9.74 11.08 -2.40
C THR A 180 8.37 10.47 -2.09
N CYS A 181 7.61 10.13 -3.13
CA CYS A 181 6.36 9.40 -2.99
C CYS A 181 6.55 7.91 -3.26
N TYR A 182 5.99 7.06 -2.40
CA TYR A 182 5.84 5.63 -2.67
C TYR A 182 4.37 5.31 -2.87
N VAL A 183 3.98 4.78 -4.02
CA VAL A 183 2.56 4.53 -4.32
C VAL A 183 2.09 3.28 -3.60
N ILE A 184 2.70 2.12 -3.87
CA ILE A 184 2.51 0.90 -3.10
C ILE A 184 3.88 0.49 -2.55
N SER A 185 4.04 0.58 -1.23
CA SER A 185 5.25 0.17 -0.53
C SER A 185 4.97 -0.98 0.42
N VAL A 186 5.52 -2.14 0.11
CA VAL A 186 5.69 -3.22 1.07
C VAL A 186 7.11 -3.14 1.58
N VAL A 187 7.31 -2.45 2.70
CA VAL A 187 8.61 -2.31 3.32
C VAL A 187 9.01 -3.64 3.94
N THR A 188 10.18 -4.15 3.60
CA THR A 188 10.62 -5.48 4.01
C THR A 188 11.89 -5.47 4.85
N SER A 189 12.54 -4.33 4.96
CA SER A 189 13.70 -4.14 5.83
C SER A 189 13.80 -2.70 6.31
N VAL A 190 14.13 -2.52 7.59
CA VAL A 190 14.46 -1.21 8.17
C VAL A 190 15.62 -1.34 9.16
N SER A 191 16.54 -0.38 9.12
CA SER A 191 17.68 -0.32 10.05
C SER A 191 17.32 0.33 11.39
N SER A 192 16.21 1.09 11.45
CA SER A 192 15.71 1.77 12.64
C SER A 192 15.09 0.79 13.64
N GLY A 193 15.90 0.02 14.36
CA GLY A 193 15.40 -0.89 15.41
C GLY A 193 16.10 -2.25 15.51
N GLY A 194 17.38 -2.34 15.15
CA GLY A 194 18.15 -3.58 15.31
C GLY A 194 18.09 -4.53 14.11
N GLY A 195 17.68 -4.04 12.94
CA GLY A 195 17.68 -4.81 11.71
C GLY A 195 16.51 -5.77 11.61
N LEU A 196 15.35 -5.22 11.27
CA LEU A 196 14.12 -5.99 11.11
C LEU A 196 14.01 -6.50 9.68
N GLU A 197 13.68 -7.78 9.54
CA GLU A 197 13.58 -8.49 8.26
C GLU A 197 12.19 -9.12 8.09
N ALA A 198 11.49 -8.76 7.01
CA ALA A 198 10.25 -9.42 6.62
C ALA A 198 10.51 -10.58 5.64
N ILE A 199 9.72 -11.63 5.76
CA ILE A 199 9.79 -12.83 4.94
C ILE A 199 8.58 -12.94 4.04
N ASN A 200 8.84 -13.26 2.77
CA ASN A 200 7.85 -13.63 1.77
C ASN A 200 6.73 -12.59 1.70
N SER A 201 7.07 -11.32 1.52
CA SER A 201 6.13 -10.19 1.44
C SER A 201 6.21 -9.57 0.05
N GLY A 202 5.08 -9.12 -0.49
CA GLY A 202 5.09 -8.68 -1.88
C GLY A 202 3.81 -8.07 -2.41
N ILE A 203 3.92 -7.63 -3.66
CA ILE A 203 2.89 -6.96 -4.44
C ILE A 203 2.58 -7.85 -5.64
N GLU A 204 1.31 -8.14 -5.89
CA GLU A 204 0.91 -8.98 -7.03
C GLU A 204 -0.39 -8.54 -7.70
N ASP A 205 -0.51 -8.76 -9.00
CA ASP A 205 -1.74 -8.50 -9.77
C ASP A 205 -2.29 -7.06 -9.58
N CYS A 206 -1.42 -6.08 -9.30
CA CYS A 206 -1.82 -4.70 -9.03
C CYS A 206 -1.71 -3.81 -10.27
N TYR A 207 -2.52 -2.75 -10.29
CA TYR A 207 -2.55 -1.75 -11.35
C TYR A 207 -2.20 -0.39 -10.76
N ALA A 208 -1.18 0.27 -11.26
CA ALA A 208 -0.88 1.66 -10.92
C ALA A 208 -0.93 2.49 -12.19
N VAL A 209 -1.99 3.27 -12.32
CA VAL A 209 -2.32 4.02 -13.54
C VAL A 209 -2.77 5.42 -13.17
N SER A 210 -2.87 6.31 -14.16
CA SER A 210 -3.47 7.63 -13.99
C SER A 210 -2.88 8.39 -12.80
N PRO A 211 -1.58 8.77 -12.84
CA PRO A 211 -0.99 9.64 -11.81
C PRO A 211 -1.82 10.93 -11.67
N GLY A 212 -1.65 11.61 -10.54
CA GLY A 212 -2.30 12.90 -10.32
C GLY A 212 -2.01 13.89 -11.46
N THR A 213 -3.02 14.67 -11.85
CA THR A 213 -2.97 15.56 -13.03
C THR A 213 -2.02 16.74 -12.86
N THR A 214 -1.68 17.10 -11.62
CA THR A 214 -0.58 18.02 -11.35
C THR A 214 0.73 17.28 -11.54
N VAL A 215 1.58 17.79 -12.45
CA VAL A 215 2.93 17.26 -12.69
C VAL A 215 3.57 16.98 -11.34
N SER A 216 4.01 15.74 -11.12
CA SER A 216 4.77 15.42 -9.91
C SER A 216 5.92 16.42 -9.83
N SER A 217 6.17 17.01 -8.67
CA SER A 217 7.32 17.91 -8.52
C SER A 217 8.55 17.19 -7.99
N GLY A 218 8.38 15.98 -7.47
CA GLY A 218 9.41 15.15 -6.83
C GLY A 218 9.41 13.72 -7.38
N ARG A 219 10.28 12.89 -6.80
CA ARG A 219 10.45 11.49 -7.20
C ARG A 219 9.26 10.65 -6.74
N VAL A 220 8.84 9.71 -7.58
CA VAL A 220 7.75 8.79 -7.31
C VAL A 220 8.22 7.38 -7.65
N THR A 221 8.22 6.51 -6.65
CA THR A 221 8.42 5.07 -6.81
C THR A 221 7.07 4.38 -6.74
N ILE A 222 6.68 3.71 -7.82
CA ILE A 222 5.32 3.20 -7.95
C ILE A 222 5.15 1.91 -7.14
N LEU A 223 5.91 0.87 -7.46
CA LEU A 223 5.88 -0.41 -6.73
C LEU A 223 7.22 -0.60 -6.03
N ASN A 224 7.22 -0.52 -4.70
CA ASN A 224 8.40 -0.70 -3.87
C ASN A 224 8.26 -1.92 -2.97
N VAL A 225 9.22 -2.84 -3.06
CA VAL A 225 9.41 -3.91 -2.07
C VAL A 225 10.84 -3.88 -1.58
N GLY A 226 11.07 -3.35 -0.38
CA GLY A 226 12.43 -3.14 0.10
C GLY A 226 12.53 -2.21 1.30
N GLY A 227 13.68 -1.58 1.46
CA GLY A 227 13.84 -0.51 2.45
C GLY A 227 13.30 0.84 1.97
N PRO A 228 13.15 1.83 2.86
CA PRO A 228 12.93 3.21 2.46
C PRO A 228 14.20 3.78 1.79
N ASP A 229 14.06 4.57 0.72
CA ASP A 229 15.23 5.19 0.04
C ASP A 229 15.83 6.36 0.83
N ASP A 230 15.12 6.85 1.84
CA ASP A 230 15.45 8.09 2.56
C ASP A 230 16.44 7.89 3.73
N VAL A 231 16.85 6.65 4.01
CA VAL A 231 17.85 6.40 5.05
C VAL A 231 19.26 6.72 4.53
N THR A 232 20.02 7.52 5.28
CA THR A 232 21.48 7.65 5.18
C THR A 232 22.10 6.26 4.99
N PRO A 233 23.17 6.10 4.17
CA PRO A 233 23.85 4.82 3.94
C PRO A 233 23.92 3.99 5.22
N ALA A 234 22.99 3.06 5.36
CA ALA A 234 22.91 2.23 6.53
C ALA A 234 24.18 1.38 6.46
N THR A 235 25.00 1.47 7.50
CA THR A 235 26.21 0.64 7.63
C THR A 235 25.89 -0.84 7.73
N ILE A 236 24.61 -1.18 7.92
CA ILE A 236 24.11 -2.55 8.06
C ILE A 236 23.23 -2.88 6.85
N GLU A 237 23.69 -3.83 6.03
CA GLU A 237 22.86 -4.48 5.02
C GLU A 237 21.92 -5.47 5.71
N ILE A 238 20.64 -5.13 5.77
CA ILE A 238 19.58 -6.06 6.20
C ILE A 238 18.85 -6.50 4.95
N HIS A 239 18.76 -7.79 4.70
CA HIS A 239 18.11 -8.32 3.51
C HIS A 239 16.79 -8.96 3.88
N ALA A 240 15.68 -8.50 3.32
CA ALA A 240 14.42 -9.26 3.31
C ALA A 240 14.59 -10.64 2.64
N LYS A 241 13.76 -11.63 2.99
CA LYS A 241 13.80 -12.97 2.38
C LYS A 241 12.63 -13.21 1.44
N ALA A 242 12.93 -13.59 0.20
CA ALA A 242 11.96 -13.95 -0.82
C ALA A 242 10.84 -12.91 -1.07
N PRO A 243 11.14 -11.60 -1.16
CA PRO A 243 10.14 -10.62 -1.55
C PRO A 243 9.73 -10.78 -3.01
N PHE A 244 8.58 -10.25 -3.40
CA PHE A 244 8.18 -10.31 -4.81
C PHE A 244 7.35 -9.11 -5.30
N ILE A 245 7.50 -8.81 -6.58
CA ILE A 245 6.63 -7.94 -7.37
C ILE A 245 6.23 -8.70 -8.62
N ARG A 246 4.96 -9.07 -8.76
CA ARG A 246 4.54 -9.91 -9.89
C ARG A 246 3.23 -9.56 -10.55
N ASN A 247 3.14 -9.82 -11.85
CA ASN A 247 1.92 -9.66 -12.65
C ASN A 247 1.26 -8.28 -12.52
N CYS A 248 2.04 -7.23 -12.21
CA CYS A 248 1.52 -5.89 -12.06
C CYS A 248 1.53 -5.13 -13.39
N TYR A 249 0.66 -4.13 -13.50
CA TYR A 249 0.62 -3.19 -14.61
C TYR A 249 0.91 -1.78 -14.09
N VAL A 250 1.89 -1.10 -14.68
CA VAL A 250 2.26 0.28 -14.34
C VAL A 250 2.22 1.15 -15.59
N ASP A 251 1.52 2.27 -15.51
CA ASP A 251 1.50 3.30 -16.53
C ASP A 251 1.54 4.68 -15.87
N CYS A 252 2.66 5.38 -16.05
CA CYS A 252 2.88 6.70 -15.45
C CYS A 252 2.49 7.85 -16.39
N GLY A 253 1.96 7.58 -17.59
CA GLY A 253 1.55 8.61 -18.55
C GLY A 253 2.67 9.57 -19.01
N VAL A 254 3.94 9.24 -18.76
CA VAL A 254 5.09 10.04 -19.19
C VAL A 254 5.26 9.93 -20.71
N THR A 255 5.11 11.05 -21.41
CA THR A 255 5.31 11.13 -22.86
C THR A 255 6.75 11.44 -23.26
N ASN A 256 7.52 12.06 -22.35
CA ASN A 256 8.91 12.49 -22.59
C ASN A 256 9.79 12.04 -21.41
N PRO A 257 10.25 10.78 -21.38
CA PRO A 257 11.02 10.27 -20.25
C PRO A 257 12.36 10.99 -20.11
N SER A 258 12.78 11.25 -18.86
CA SER A 258 14.05 11.90 -18.53
C SER A 258 14.91 11.02 -17.63
N PHE A 259 16.11 10.68 -18.10
CA PHE A 259 17.09 9.91 -17.31
C PHE A 259 17.96 10.78 -16.40
N SER A 260 18.08 12.08 -16.68
CA SER A 260 18.89 13.00 -15.87
C SER A 260 18.18 13.43 -14.60
N ASN A 261 16.85 13.44 -14.61
CA ASN A 261 16.01 13.71 -13.45
C ASN A 261 14.74 12.84 -13.50
N PRO A 262 14.87 11.53 -13.26
CA PRO A 262 13.74 10.61 -13.35
C PRO A 262 12.74 10.94 -12.25
N MET A 263 11.50 11.23 -12.66
CA MET A 263 10.40 11.51 -11.76
C MET A 263 9.65 10.24 -11.38
N TYR A 264 9.55 9.28 -12.32
CA TYR A 264 8.77 8.06 -12.15
C TYR A 264 9.64 6.81 -12.29
N SER A 265 9.77 6.09 -11.17
CA SER A 265 10.41 4.78 -11.08
C SER A 265 9.36 3.70 -10.87
N ALA A 266 9.10 2.89 -11.88
CA ALA A 266 7.99 1.94 -11.87
C ALA A 266 8.16 0.84 -10.80
N LEU A 267 9.32 0.19 -10.79
CA LEU A 267 9.60 -0.97 -9.93
C LEU A 267 10.85 -0.68 -9.10
N SER A 268 10.80 -0.94 -7.81
CA SER A 268 11.94 -0.86 -6.90
C SER A 268 12.01 -2.11 -6.03
N MET A 269 13.22 -2.65 -5.92
CA MET A 269 13.51 -3.71 -4.96
C MET A 269 14.90 -3.47 -4.36
N SER A 270 14.93 -3.15 -3.06
CA SER A 270 16.13 -2.74 -2.34
C SER A 270 16.28 -3.50 -1.03
N LEU A 271 17.51 -3.78 -0.58
CA LEU A 271 17.74 -4.45 0.71
C LEU A 271 17.00 -5.80 0.84
N CYS A 272 17.13 -6.63 -0.21
CA CYS A 272 16.42 -7.90 -0.35
C CYS A 272 17.38 -9.05 -0.71
N ARG A 273 16.98 -10.28 -0.38
CA ARG A 273 17.60 -11.54 -0.77
C ARG A 273 16.56 -12.48 -1.36
N GLY A 274 16.86 -13.04 -2.53
CA GLY A 274 15.98 -14.01 -3.20
C GLY A 274 14.72 -13.37 -3.77
N GLY A 275 14.80 -12.09 -4.15
CA GLY A 275 13.67 -11.33 -4.65
C GLY A 275 13.19 -11.82 -6.02
N VAL A 276 11.89 -11.80 -6.26
CA VAL A 276 11.28 -12.19 -7.54
C VAL A 276 10.55 -11.01 -8.16
N VAL A 277 10.96 -10.60 -9.36
CA VAL A 277 10.25 -9.61 -10.17
C VAL A 277 9.80 -10.27 -11.46
N GLU A 278 8.50 -10.53 -11.60
CA GLU A 278 8.02 -11.34 -12.72
C GLU A 278 6.72 -10.88 -13.36
N GLY A 279 6.60 -11.03 -14.68
CA GLY A 279 5.32 -10.85 -15.38
C GLY A 279 4.72 -9.43 -15.32
N ASN A 280 5.50 -8.44 -14.87
CA ASN A 280 5.07 -7.06 -14.81
C ASN A 280 5.09 -6.41 -16.19
N GLN A 281 4.15 -5.49 -16.43
CA GLN A 281 4.06 -4.67 -17.62
C GLN A 281 4.22 -3.21 -17.21
N VAL A 282 5.12 -2.49 -17.86
CA VAL A 282 5.48 -1.12 -17.50
C VAL A 282 5.47 -0.25 -18.75
N TYR A 283 4.73 0.86 -18.69
CA TYR A 283 4.53 1.79 -19.79
C TYR A 283 4.75 3.23 -19.31
N ASN A 284 5.16 4.10 -20.25
CA ASN A 284 5.19 5.55 -20.10
C ASN A 284 5.81 6.02 -18.76
N THR A 285 7.02 5.57 -18.46
CA THR A 285 7.75 5.88 -17.22
C THR A 285 9.18 6.32 -17.52
N ASP A 286 9.85 7.00 -16.59
CA ASP A 286 11.27 7.36 -16.74
C ASP A 286 12.18 6.14 -16.54
N ILE A 287 11.92 5.36 -15.49
CA ILE A 287 12.66 4.13 -15.16
C ILE A 287 11.68 2.97 -15.02
N GLY A 288 11.85 1.92 -15.85
CA GLY A 288 10.90 0.81 -15.93
C GLY A 288 11.25 -0.48 -15.17
N GLY A 289 12.54 -0.82 -15.07
CA GLY A 289 12.99 -2.07 -14.44
C GLY A 289 13.15 -1.94 -12.92
N PRO A 290 13.35 -3.06 -12.19
CA PRO A 290 13.58 -2.99 -10.76
C PRO A 290 14.83 -2.17 -10.48
N PHE A 291 14.61 -0.93 -10.05
CA PHE A 291 15.65 -0.01 -9.68
C PHE A 291 16.14 -0.38 -8.28
N GLN A 292 17.46 -0.39 -8.15
CA GLN A 292 18.11 -0.43 -6.85
C GLN A 292 18.44 1.01 -6.51
N ALA A 293 17.89 1.50 -5.40
CA ALA A 293 18.31 2.77 -4.84
C ALA A 293 19.75 2.69 -4.32
N PHE A 294 20.08 3.41 -3.26
CA PHE A 294 21.44 3.48 -2.71
C PHE A 294 21.87 2.21 -1.94
N ARG A 295 21.33 1.02 -2.26
CA ARG A 295 21.47 -0.21 -1.46
C ARG A 295 21.60 -1.46 -2.31
N SER A 296 22.22 -2.47 -1.72
CA SER A 296 22.43 -3.76 -2.36
C SER A 296 21.17 -4.63 -2.41
N ILE A 297 21.16 -5.54 -3.39
CA ILE A 297 20.26 -6.68 -3.46
C ILE A 297 21.10 -7.93 -3.68
N ARG A 298 20.63 -9.07 -3.16
CA ARG A 298 21.24 -10.38 -3.39
C ARG A 298 20.20 -11.31 -4.04
N ASP A 299 20.64 -12.11 -5.01
CA ASP A 299 19.83 -13.17 -5.60
C ASP A 299 18.49 -12.67 -6.21
N LEU A 300 18.49 -11.53 -6.92
CA LEU A 300 17.30 -11.05 -7.63
C LEU A 300 17.05 -11.89 -8.89
N CYS A 301 15.86 -12.48 -8.99
CA CYS A 301 15.37 -13.11 -10.22
C CYS A 301 14.36 -12.19 -10.90
N ALA A 302 14.71 -11.71 -12.09
CA ALA A 302 13.78 -11.01 -12.97
C ALA A 302 13.39 -11.93 -14.14
N ARG A 303 12.08 -12.19 -14.33
CA ARG A 303 11.62 -13.08 -15.41
C ARG A 303 10.39 -12.54 -16.14
N ARG A 304 10.34 -12.76 -17.45
CA ARG A 304 9.15 -12.45 -18.26
C ARG A 304 8.09 -13.51 -18.02
N ARG A 305 6.82 -13.12 -18.03
CA ARG A 305 5.72 -14.10 -18.11
C ARG A 305 5.81 -14.78 -19.46
N GLU A 306 6.04 -16.09 -19.46
CA GLU A 306 5.83 -16.89 -20.67
C GLU A 306 4.32 -16.86 -20.96
N SER A 307 3.93 -16.02 -21.91
CA SER A 307 2.59 -16.09 -22.47
C SER A 307 2.48 -17.43 -23.18
N GLY A 308 1.85 -18.42 -22.55
CA GLY A 308 1.55 -19.73 -23.14
C GLY A 308 0.61 -19.68 -24.36
N GLY A 309 0.48 -18.54 -25.03
CA GLY A 309 -0.18 -18.40 -26.31
C GLY A 309 0.84 -18.46 -27.43
N LYS A 310 0.82 -19.53 -28.21
CA LYS A 310 1.39 -19.52 -29.56
C LYS A 310 0.75 -18.34 -30.30
N VAL A 311 1.55 -17.34 -30.65
CA VAL A 311 1.19 -16.37 -31.68
C VAL A 311 1.15 -17.17 -32.98
N ALA A 312 -0.05 -17.52 -33.42
CA ALA A 312 -0.24 -17.97 -34.80
C ALA A 312 0.01 -16.75 -35.68
N VAL A 313 1.07 -16.85 -36.50
CA VAL A 313 1.36 -15.95 -37.62
C VAL A 313 0.32 -16.18 -38.71
#